data_AF-A0AAU3TW34-F1
#
_entry.id   AF-A0AAU3TW34-F1
#
_cell.length_a   1.000
_cell.length_b   1.000
_cell.length_c   1.000
_cell.angle_alpha   90.00
_cell.angle_beta   90.00
_cell.angle_gamma   90.00
#
_symmetry.space_group_name_H-M   'P 1'
#
loop_
_entity.id
_entity.type
_entity.pdbx_description
1 polymer ?
#
loop_
_entity_poly.entity_id
_entity_poly.type
_entity_poly.pdbx_seq_one_letter_code
_entity_poly.pdbx_strand_id
1 'polypeptide(L)'
;MSSTASSTVESAFRAALYAETDTALDAGASLLAAHPAADEELADRGREFVATAWRRGWQPADVVRMVRRELEDVHVRLASALIRAQRPDDRPRGPRWTAQLDELTAEAAEAEAGGPPPRTDRFTHATTVLELYRLLLRLPTLEPLDEPTRQPGAGAGADAGPRSESRMLTRIRALLAKAEATGFPQEAEALSAKAQELMARHSIDEALLAARAPSPDAPGACRIGVEAPYEQAKAVLLDAVAAANHCRAVWNEPLGFSTVVGFEADLEVVELLYTSLLVQATTAMTKAETAQRAGGRRRTKTFRQSFLAAYAHRIGTRLAAAAETQVTDDLLPVLASREVAVTAHTDRMFPQTTTSRLRGVSDAAGWTEGAQAADRAQVGARPRLP
;
A
#
# COMPACT_ATOMS: atom_id res chain seq x y z
N MET A 1 14.10 -41.76 26.29
CA MET A 1 14.68 -41.20 25.06
C MET A 1 13.86 -41.72 23.88
N SER A 2 12.74 -41.07 23.58
CA SER A 2 11.92 -41.43 22.43
C SER A 2 12.40 -40.59 21.25
N SER A 3 13.10 -41.24 20.32
CA SER A 3 13.39 -40.68 19.01
C SER A 3 12.07 -40.53 18.28
N THR A 4 11.48 -39.33 18.29
CA THR A 4 10.31 -39.00 17.46
C THR A 4 10.70 -39.24 16.01
N ALA A 5 9.98 -40.13 15.33
CA ALA A 5 10.12 -40.28 13.89
C ALA A 5 9.82 -38.91 13.25
N SER A 6 10.76 -38.41 12.44
CA SER A 6 10.60 -37.14 11.73
C SER A 6 9.36 -37.21 10.83
N SER A 7 8.45 -36.25 10.94
CA SER A 7 7.22 -36.24 10.13
C SER A 7 7.55 -36.08 8.65
N THR A 8 6.62 -36.46 7.77
CA THR A 8 6.80 -36.26 6.32
C THR A 8 7.00 -34.78 6.00
N VAL A 9 6.30 -33.88 6.70
CA VAL A 9 6.44 -32.43 6.55
C VAL A 9 7.84 -31.97 6.98
N GLU A 10 8.34 -32.42 8.13
CA GLU A 10 9.69 -32.06 8.59
C GLU A 10 10.78 -32.55 7.62
N SER A 11 10.61 -33.76 7.07
CA SER A 11 11.52 -34.31 6.07
C SER A 11 11.46 -33.52 4.75
N ALA A 12 10.26 -33.17 4.29
CA ALA A 12 10.08 -32.34 3.11
C ALA A 12 10.67 -30.93 3.29
N PHE A 13 10.47 -30.31 4.46
CA PHE A 13 11.02 -28.99 4.77
C PHE A 13 12.53 -28.99 4.84
N ARG A 14 13.12 -30.00 5.49
CA ARG A 14 14.57 -30.19 5.55
C ARG A 14 15.19 -30.31 4.15
N ALA A 15 14.50 -30.97 3.23
CA ALA A 15 14.92 -31.03 1.83
C ALA A 15 14.75 -29.66 1.13
N ALA A 16 13.55 -29.08 1.16
CA ALA A 16 13.16 -28.01 0.24
C ALA A 16 13.42 -26.58 0.75
N LEU A 17 13.41 -26.33 2.07
CA LEU A 17 13.44 -24.96 2.60
C LEU A 17 14.85 -24.44 2.87
N TYR A 18 15.85 -25.33 3.06
CA TYR A 18 17.22 -24.93 3.41
C TYR A 18 18.20 -24.95 2.23
N ALA A 19 17.81 -25.51 1.07
CA ALA A 19 18.63 -25.56 -0.15
C ALA A 19 17.95 -24.80 -1.29
N GLU A 20 18.63 -23.83 -1.91
CA GLU A 20 18.14 -22.99 -3.01
C GLU A 20 18.25 -23.64 -4.40
N THR A 21 17.95 -24.94 -4.49
CA THR A 21 17.97 -25.66 -5.78
C THR A 21 16.60 -26.24 -6.11
N ASP A 22 16.25 -26.21 -7.40
CA ASP A 22 15.02 -26.80 -7.92
C ASP A 22 14.91 -28.29 -7.57
N THR A 23 16.03 -29.02 -7.61
CA THR A 23 16.09 -30.44 -7.22
C THR A 23 15.70 -30.67 -5.76
N ALA A 24 16.05 -29.76 -4.86
CA ALA A 24 15.69 -29.87 -3.45
C ALA A 24 14.20 -29.58 -3.22
N LEU A 25 13.65 -28.65 -3.99
CA LEU A 25 12.22 -28.33 -4.02
C LEU A 25 11.41 -29.53 -4.54
N ASP A 26 11.82 -30.12 -5.66
CA ASP A 26 11.19 -31.31 -6.27
C ASP A 26 11.21 -32.52 -5.32
N ALA A 27 12.31 -32.71 -4.58
CA ALA A 27 12.41 -33.78 -3.59
C ALA A 27 11.40 -33.59 -2.45
N GLY A 28 11.27 -32.37 -1.91
CA GLY A 28 10.27 -32.06 -0.88
C GLY A 28 8.85 -32.19 -1.41
N ALA A 29 8.58 -31.69 -2.62
CA ALA A 29 7.27 -31.80 -3.27
C ALA A 29 6.88 -33.26 -3.53
N SER A 30 7.82 -34.10 -3.95
CA SER A 30 7.60 -35.54 -4.14
C SER A 30 7.18 -36.24 -2.84
N LEU A 31 7.85 -35.91 -1.73
CA LEU A 31 7.52 -36.47 -0.41
C LEU A 31 6.09 -36.11 0.03
N LEU A 32 5.69 -34.84 -0.13
CA LEU A 32 4.35 -34.36 0.21
C LEU A 32 3.28 -34.91 -0.74
N ALA A 33 3.57 -34.96 -2.04
CA ALA A 33 2.66 -35.49 -3.04
C ALA A 33 2.30 -36.96 -2.77
N ALA A 34 3.26 -37.75 -2.30
CA ALA A 34 3.07 -39.16 -1.96
C ALA A 34 2.29 -39.41 -0.65
N HIS A 35 2.13 -38.42 0.23
CA HIS A 35 1.54 -38.60 1.56
C HIS A 35 0.40 -37.61 1.85
N PRO A 36 -0.84 -37.87 1.36
CA PRO A 36 -2.01 -37.01 1.62
C PRO A 36 -2.34 -36.76 3.09
N ALA A 37 -1.96 -37.68 3.98
CA ALA A 37 -2.16 -37.51 5.42
C ALA A 37 -1.31 -36.35 6.01
N ALA A 38 -0.33 -35.81 5.27
CA ALA A 38 0.50 -34.69 5.69
C ALA A 38 -0.12 -33.32 5.39
N ASP A 39 -1.23 -33.25 4.65
CA ASP A 39 -1.79 -31.98 4.16
C ASP A 39 -2.28 -31.07 5.30
N GLU A 40 -2.83 -31.63 6.39
CA GLU A 40 -3.26 -30.88 7.57
C GLU A 40 -2.06 -30.29 8.33
N GLU A 41 -1.05 -31.12 8.63
CA GLU A 41 0.19 -30.67 9.26
C GLU A 41 0.89 -29.60 8.40
N LEU A 42 0.90 -29.75 7.08
CA LEU A 42 1.47 -28.77 6.15
C LEU A 42 0.75 -27.42 6.26
N ALA A 43 -0.59 -27.41 6.29
CA ALA A 43 -1.38 -26.20 6.45
C ALA A 43 -1.16 -25.53 7.81
N ASP A 44 -1.03 -26.31 8.88
CA ASP A 44 -0.71 -25.82 10.23
C ASP A 44 0.66 -25.13 10.26
N ARG A 45 1.68 -25.72 9.63
CA ARG A 45 3.00 -25.10 9.47
C ARG A 45 2.94 -23.81 8.65
N GLY A 46 2.10 -23.77 7.62
CA GLY A 46 1.84 -22.54 6.87
C GLY A 46 1.34 -21.42 7.76
N ARG A 47 0.33 -21.70 8.59
CA ARG A 47 -0.21 -20.75 9.57
C ARG A 47 0.85 -20.25 10.54
N GLU A 48 1.72 -21.13 11.05
CA GLU A 48 2.89 -20.75 11.88
C GLU A 48 3.86 -19.80 11.17
N PHE A 49 4.10 -19.98 9.86
CA PHE A 49 4.97 -19.08 9.09
C PHE A 49 4.35 -17.70 8.92
N VAL A 50 3.05 -17.62 8.66
CA VAL A 50 2.36 -16.34 8.63
C VAL A 50 2.36 -15.71 10.05
N ALA A 51 2.19 -16.52 11.10
CA ALA A 51 2.35 -16.12 12.52
C ALA A 51 3.67 -15.43 12.80
N THR A 52 4.72 -16.02 12.22
CA THR A 52 6.08 -15.50 12.32
C THR A 52 6.26 -14.23 11.49
N ALA A 53 5.60 -14.09 10.34
CA ALA A 53 5.64 -12.86 9.55
C ALA A 53 5.04 -11.68 10.32
N TRP A 54 3.89 -11.86 10.97
CA TRP A 54 3.29 -10.77 11.76
C TRP A 54 4.09 -10.38 13.00
N ARG A 55 4.84 -11.31 13.61
CA ARG A 55 5.81 -11.00 14.67
C ARG A 55 7.02 -10.22 14.14
N ARG A 56 7.37 -10.42 12.88
CA ARG A 56 8.42 -9.68 12.15
C ARG A 56 7.92 -8.34 11.59
N GLY A 57 6.73 -7.88 11.99
CA GLY A 57 6.19 -6.57 11.63
C GLY A 57 5.50 -6.50 10.26
N TRP A 58 5.26 -7.64 9.59
CA TRP A 58 4.50 -7.68 8.33
C TRP A 58 2.99 -7.57 8.57
N GLN A 59 2.29 -6.91 7.66
CA GLN A 59 0.83 -6.87 7.63
C GLN A 59 0.28 -7.75 6.49
N PRO A 60 -1.01 -8.18 6.54
CA PRO A 60 -1.63 -8.99 5.49
C PRO A 60 -1.39 -8.47 4.07
N ALA A 61 -1.62 -7.17 3.83
CA ALA A 61 -1.42 -6.57 2.52
C ALA A 61 0.05 -6.60 2.06
N ASP A 62 1.01 -6.46 2.98
CA ASP A 62 2.44 -6.53 2.66
C ASP A 62 2.86 -7.93 2.22
N VAL A 63 2.35 -8.97 2.90
CA VAL A 63 2.64 -10.37 2.56
C VAL A 63 2.10 -10.69 1.18
N VAL A 64 0.83 -10.37 0.91
CA VAL A 64 0.19 -10.62 -0.38
C VAL A 64 0.91 -9.88 -1.51
N ARG A 65 1.31 -8.63 -1.27
CA ARG A 65 2.08 -7.84 -2.23
C ARG A 65 3.45 -8.47 -2.51
N MET A 66 4.14 -9.00 -1.50
CA MET A 66 5.42 -9.67 -1.71
C MET A 66 5.26 -10.97 -2.51
N VAL A 67 4.20 -11.73 -2.24
CA VAL A 67 3.86 -12.93 -3.02
C VAL A 67 3.59 -12.57 -4.47
N ARG A 68 2.79 -11.54 -4.74
CA ARG A 68 2.50 -11.06 -6.11
C ARG A 68 3.75 -10.57 -6.85
N ARG A 69 4.73 -10.02 -6.13
CA ARG A 69 5.98 -9.50 -6.71
C ARG A 69 6.93 -10.61 -7.14
N GLU A 70 6.98 -11.69 -6.36
CA GLU A 70 8.07 -12.68 -6.42
C GLU A 70 7.61 -14.04 -6.96
N LEU A 71 6.30 -14.31 -6.93
CA LEU A 71 5.68 -15.58 -7.29
C LEU A 71 4.48 -15.35 -8.23
N GLU A 72 3.61 -16.34 -8.39
CA GLU A 72 2.47 -16.32 -9.32
C GLU A 72 1.12 -16.15 -8.60
N ASP A 73 0.06 -15.91 -9.37
CA ASP A 73 -1.31 -15.73 -8.85
C ASP A 73 -1.82 -16.93 -8.04
N VAL A 74 -1.31 -18.13 -8.30
CA VAL A 74 -1.65 -19.32 -7.52
C VAL A 74 -1.11 -19.24 -6.09
N HIS A 75 0.08 -18.67 -5.91
CA HIS A 75 0.67 -18.43 -4.58
C HIS A 75 -0.08 -17.33 -3.86
N VAL A 76 -0.56 -16.30 -4.57
CA VAL A 76 -1.39 -15.24 -3.98
C VAL A 76 -2.65 -15.84 -3.37
N ARG A 77 -3.37 -16.70 -4.11
CA ARG A 77 -4.56 -17.40 -3.58
C ARG A 77 -4.24 -18.25 -2.35
N LEU A 78 -3.14 -18.99 -2.38
CA LEU A 78 -2.70 -19.82 -1.25
C LEU A 78 -2.33 -18.97 -0.02
N ALA A 79 -1.61 -17.87 -0.21
CA ALA A 79 -1.23 -16.95 0.86
C ALA A 79 -2.48 -16.28 1.48
N SER A 80 -3.42 -15.81 0.65
CA SER A 80 -4.69 -15.25 1.12
C SER A 80 -5.50 -16.27 1.92
N ALA A 81 -5.55 -17.53 1.48
CA ALA A 81 -6.21 -18.61 2.23
C ALA A 81 -5.55 -18.87 3.59
N LEU A 82 -4.21 -18.92 3.65
CA LEU A 82 -3.46 -19.10 4.90
C LEU A 82 -3.66 -17.94 5.87
N ILE A 83 -3.62 -16.69 5.38
CA ILE A 83 -3.89 -15.49 6.18
C ILE A 83 -5.30 -15.53 6.77
N ARG A 84 -6.31 -15.86 5.96
CA ARG A 84 -7.70 -16.00 6.42
C ARG A 84 -7.86 -17.13 7.44
N ALA A 85 -7.16 -18.25 7.23
CA ALA A 85 -7.20 -19.40 8.12
C ALA A 85 -6.53 -19.13 9.47
N GLN A 86 -5.52 -18.26 9.53
CA GLN A 86 -4.96 -17.82 10.80
C GLN A 86 -5.89 -16.89 11.56
N ARG A 87 -6.61 -15.98 10.90
CA ARG A 87 -7.37 -14.88 11.54
C ARG A 87 -7.98 -15.20 12.92
N PRO A 88 -8.61 -16.37 13.19
CA PRO A 88 -9.13 -16.72 14.52
C PRO A 88 -8.09 -16.75 15.66
N ASP A 89 -6.83 -17.09 15.34
CA ASP A 89 -5.71 -17.21 16.28
C ASP A 89 -4.95 -15.88 16.48
N ASP A 90 -5.27 -14.84 15.71
CA ASP A 90 -4.59 -13.54 15.77
C ASP A 90 -5.14 -12.63 16.87
N ARG A 91 -4.24 -11.88 17.51
CA ARG A 91 -4.61 -10.77 18.39
C ARG A 91 -5.19 -9.61 17.56
N PRO A 92 -6.10 -8.80 18.12
CA PRO A 92 -6.53 -7.54 17.48
C PRO A 92 -5.35 -6.58 17.23
N ARG A 93 -5.29 -5.97 16.04
CA ARG A 93 -4.19 -5.09 15.58
C ARG A 93 -4.65 -3.74 15.00
N GLY A 94 -5.88 -3.31 15.30
CA GLY A 94 -6.42 -2.01 14.91
C GLY A 94 -7.21 -2.00 13.59
N PRO A 95 -7.82 -0.87 13.24
CA PRO A 95 -8.79 -0.78 12.13
C PRO A 95 -8.20 -1.07 10.76
N ARG A 96 -6.99 -0.57 10.47
CA ARG A 96 -6.31 -0.83 9.18
C ARG A 96 -6.06 -2.31 8.94
N TRP A 97 -5.64 -3.03 9.98
CA TRP A 97 -5.45 -4.47 9.88
C TRP A 97 -6.75 -5.19 9.54
N THR A 98 -7.85 -4.82 10.22
CA THR A 98 -9.18 -5.37 9.95
C THR A 98 -9.61 -5.09 8.51
N ALA A 99 -9.41 -3.86 8.02
CA ALA A 99 -9.74 -3.49 6.65
C ALA A 99 -8.99 -4.37 5.61
N GLN A 100 -7.69 -4.63 5.81
CA GLN A 100 -6.93 -5.51 4.92
C GLN A 100 -7.46 -6.95 4.92
N LEU A 101 -7.83 -7.49 6.08
CA LEU A 101 -8.40 -8.83 6.17
C LEU A 101 -9.79 -8.93 5.52
N ASP A 102 -10.60 -7.89 5.64
CA ASP A 102 -11.92 -7.82 5.05
C ASP A 102 -11.84 -7.68 3.52
N GLU A 103 -10.88 -6.91 3.00
CA GLU A 103 -10.56 -6.83 1.57
C GLU A 103 -10.14 -8.19 1.00
N LEU A 104 -9.20 -8.90 1.66
CA LEU A 104 -8.81 -10.25 1.25
C LEU A 104 -9.96 -11.25 1.29
N THR A 105 -10.91 -11.06 2.20
CA THR A 105 -12.10 -11.91 2.30
C THR A 105 -13.07 -11.62 1.15
N ALA A 106 -13.24 -10.35 0.78
CA ALA A 106 -14.06 -9.94 -0.36
C ALA A 106 -13.49 -10.45 -1.69
N GLU A 107 -12.19 -10.26 -1.93
CA GLU A 107 -11.50 -10.75 -3.14
C GLU A 107 -11.62 -12.28 -3.28
N ALA A 108 -11.50 -13.02 -2.17
CA ALA A 108 -11.66 -14.47 -2.18
C ALA A 108 -13.10 -14.88 -2.53
N ALA A 109 -14.11 -14.19 -1.98
CA ALA A 109 -15.51 -14.46 -2.29
C ALA A 109 -15.84 -14.19 -3.77
N GLU A 110 -15.28 -13.13 -4.36
CA GLU A 110 -15.42 -12.83 -5.78
C GLU A 110 -14.76 -13.90 -6.66
N ALA A 111 -13.54 -14.35 -6.30
CA ALA A 111 -12.85 -15.41 -7.00
C ALA A 111 -13.62 -16.75 -6.95
N GLU A 112 -14.17 -17.10 -5.79
CA GLU A 112 -15.00 -18.30 -5.59
C GLU A 112 -16.30 -18.24 -6.41
N ALA A 113 -16.92 -17.05 -6.52
CA ALA A 113 -18.09 -16.82 -7.37
C ALA A 113 -17.79 -16.97 -8.87
N GLY A 114 -16.54 -16.73 -9.29
CA GLY A 114 -16.06 -16.93 -10.65
C GLY A 114 -15.90 -18.40 -11.08
N GLY A 115 -16.08 -19.34 -10.14
CA GLY A 115 -15.99 -20.79 -10.38
C GLY A 115 -14.87 -21.45 -9.58
N PRO A 116 -14.88 -22.79 -9.48
CA PRO A 116 -13.85 -23.51 -8.74
C PRO A 116 -12.48 -23.31 -9.40
N PRO A 117 -11.39 -23.25 -8.60
CA PRO A 117 -10.06 -23.19 -9.16
C PRO A 117 -9.77 -24.44 -10.02
N PRO A 118 -8.90 -24.34 -11.04
CA PRO A 118 -8.50 -25.49 -11.82
C PRO A 118 -7.91 -26.57 -10.92
N ARG A 119 -8.20 -27.83 -11.21
CA ARG A 119 -7.62 -28.96 -10.47
C ARG A 119 -6.13 -29.02 -10.75
N THR A 120 -5.32 -28.75 -9.74
CA THR A 120 -3.87 -28.91 -9.76
C THR A 120 -3.51 -30.30 -9.22
N ASP A 121 -2.53 -30.97 -9.84
CA ASP A 121 -2.03 -32.24 -9.31
C ASP A 121 -1.27 -32.03 -7.99
N ARG A 122 -1.14 -33.10 -7.20
CA ARG A 122 -0.56 -33.01 -5.85
C ARG A 122 0.89 -32.55 -5.83
N PHE A 123 1.68 -32.90 -6.84
CA PHE A 123 3.08 -32.50 -6.92
C PHE A 123 3.18 -31.00 -7.18
N THR A 124 2.48 -30.49 -8.19
CA THR A 124 2.44 -29.05 -8.49
C THR A 124 1.91 -28.24 -7.31
N HIS A 125 0.88 -28.74 -6.60
CA HIS A 125 0.38 -28.10 -5.38
C HIS A 125 1.45 -28.06 -4.28
N ALA A 126 2.14 -29.17 -4.01
CA ALA A 126 3.20 -29.22 -3.01
C ALA A 126 4.37 -28.29 -3.36
N THR A 127 4.78 -28.22 -4.63
CA THR A 127 5.78 -27.27 -5.11
C THR A 127 5.36 -25.84 -4.84
N THR A 128 4.12 -25.47 -5.21
CA THR A 128 3.55 -24.13 -4.97
C THR A 128 3.58 -23.76 -3.48
N VAL A 129 3.20 -24.70 -2.61
CA VAL A 129 3.21 -24.50 -1.15
C VAL A 129 4.63 -24.27 -0.64
N LEU A 130 5.59 -25.09 -1.07
CA LEU A 130 6.97 -24.97 -0.64
C LEU A 130 7.62 -23.68 -1.12
N GLU A 131 7.37 -23.24 -2.35
CA GLU A 131 7.83 -21.94 -2.87
C GLU A 131 7.30 -20.76 -2.02
N LEU A 132 6.00 -20.81 -1.68
CA LEU A 132 5.40 -19.81 -0.79
C LEU A 132 6.09 -19.83 0.59
N TYR A 133 6.33 -21.01 1.16
CA TYR A 133 6.95 -21.11 2.49
C TYR A 133 8.40 -20.63 2.49
N ARG A 134 9.16 -20.89 1.42
CA ARG A 134 10.50 -20.31 1.22
C ARG A 134 10.44 -18.79 1.22
N LEU A 135 9.47 -18.21 0.50
CA LEU A 135 9.24 -16.77 0.49
C LEU A 135 8.93 -16.23 1.89
N LEU A 136 7.99 -16.83 2.62
CA LEU A 136 7.61 -16.39 3.97
C LEU A 136 8.77 -16.47 4.96
N LEU A 137 9.64 -17.48 4.84
CA LEU A 137 10.81 -17.64 5.70
C LEU A 137 11.88 -16.56 5.43
N ARG A 138 12.12 -16.20 4.17
CA ARG A 138 13.13 -15.19 3.79
C ARG A 138 12.73 -13.74 4.07
N LEU A 139 11.46 -13.47 4.43
CA LEU A 139 11.02 -12.11 4.71
C LEU A 139 11.85 -11.48 5.85
N PRO A 140 12.45 -10.29 5.64
CA PRO A 140 13.22 -9.60 6.67
C PRO A 140 12.31 -9.14 7.82
N THR A 141 12.93 -8.75 8.94
CA THR A 141 12.20 -8.07 10.02
C THR A 141 11.96 -6.62 9.63
N LEU A 142 10.75 -6.13 9.86
CA LEU A 142 10.34 -4.75 9.64
C LEU A 142 9.94 -4.09 10.96
N GLU A 143 10.00 -2.76 10.99
CA GLU A 143 9.45 -1.98 12.10
C GLU A 143 7.94 -2.23 12.20
N PRO A 144 7.43 -2.81 13.30
CA PRO A 144 6.01 -3.11 13.44
C PRO A 144 5.16 -1.82 13.38
N LEU A 145 4.06 -1.87 12.64
CA LEU A 145 3.11 -0.75 12.52
C LEU A 145 1.84 -0.93 13.35
N ASP A 146 1.78 -1.99 14.16
CA ASP A 146 0.61 -2.25 14.99
C ASP A 146 0.37 -1.04 15.90
N GLU A 147 -0.83 -0.47 15.83
CA GLU A 147 -1.22 0.62 16.72
C GLU A 147 -1.08 0.16 18.18
N PRO A 148 -0.38 0.92 19.05
CA PRO A 148 -0.41 0.64 20.47
C PRO A 148 -1.86 0.74 20.91
N THR A 149 -2.42 -0.41 21.31
CA THR A 149 -3.78 -0.52 21.81
C THR A 149 -3.98 0.58 22.85
N ARG A 150 -4.87 1.56 22.59
CA ARG A 150 -5.30 2.50 23.64
C ARG A 150 -5.68 1.65 24.83
N GLN A 151 -5.00 1.85 25.97
CA GLN A 151 -5.36 1.16 27.20
C GLN A 151 -6.84 1.44 27.47
N PRO A 152 -7.70 0.41 27.63
CA PRO A 152 -9.10 0.60 27.97
C PRO A 152 -9.16 1.07 29.43
N GLY A 153 -9.03 2.38 29.65
CA GLY A 153 -8.97 2.97 31.00
C GLY A 153 -9.07 4.49 31.09
N ALA A 154 -8.97 5.24 29.99
CA ALA A 154 -9.12 6.69 30.00
C ALA A 154 -10.30 7.14 29.12
N GLY A 155 -11.46 7.32 29.76
CA GLY A 155 -12.56 8.15 29.25
C GLY A 155 -13.43 7.52 28.16
N ALA A 156 -14.43 6.74 28.56
CA ALA A 156 -15.61 6.49 27.74
C ALA A 156 -16.35 7.82 27.51
N GLY A 157 -16.14 8.43 26.35
CA GLY A 157 -16.74 9.69 25.96
C GLY A 157 -16.46 10.03 24.50
N ALA A 158 -16.77 9.12 23.57
CA ALA A 158 -16.60 9.35 22.14
C ALA A 158 -17.69 8.63 21.31
N ASP A 159 -18.96 8.88 21.61
CA ASP A 159 -20.09 8.33 20.85
C ASP A 159 -20.61 9.28 19.76
N ALA A 160 -19.76 10.20 19.26
CA ALA A 160 -20.14 11.18 18.23
C ALA A 160 -19.14 11.37 17.06
N GLY A 161 -17.90 10.86 17.14
CA GLY A 161 -16.83 11.08 16.14
C GLY A 161 -16.84 10.16 14.90
N PRO A 162 -16.87 8.82 15.03
CA PRO A 162 -16.50 7.93 13.92
C PRO A 162 -17.48 7.93 12.74
N ARG A 163 -18.74 8.37 12.95
CA ARG A 163 -19.74 8.44 11.86
C ARG A 163 -19.59 9.69 10.98
N SER A 164 -18.97 10.76 11.46
CA SER A 164 -18.81 11.99 10.65
C SER A 164 -17.60 11.89 9.73
N GLU A 165 -16.46 11.46 10.29
CA GLU A 165 -15.19 11.17 9.59
C GLU A 165 -15.40 10.16 8.45
N SER A 166 -16.01 9.00 8.78
CA SER A 166 -16.33 7.96 7.80
C SER A 166 -17.20 8.47 6.66
N ARG A 167 -18.18 9.36 6.93
CA ARG A 167 -19.03 9.96 5.89
C ARG A 167 -18.28 10.90 4.97
N MET A 168 -17.35 11.70 5.50
CA MET A 168 -16.52 12.61 4.70
C MET A 168 -15.61 11.82 3.76
N LEU A 169 -14.92 10.81 4.28
CA LEU A 169 -14.04 9.96 3.47
C LEU A 169 -14.81 9.15 2.43
N THR A 170 -15.98 8.61 2.77
CA THR A 170 -16.88 7.97 1.79
C THR A 170 -17.29 8.95 0.69
N ARG A 171 -17.58 10.21 1.03
CA ARG A 171 -17.89 11.25 0.04
C ARG A 171 -16.69 11.57 -0.85
N ILE A 172 -15.50 11.66 -0.26
CA ILE A 172 -14.25 11.88 -0.99
C ILE A 172 -13.99 10.73 -1.96
N ARG A 173 -14.10 9.47 -1.52
CA ARG A 173 -14.02 8.26 -2.37
C ARG A 173 -15.01 8.33 -3.52
N ALA A 174 -16.27 8.67 -3.24
CA ALA A 174 -17.30 8.76 -4.26
C ALA A 174 -17.02 9.86 -5.30
N LEU A 175 -16.49 11.02 -4.87
CA LEU A 175 -16.09 12.09 -5.79
C LEU A 175 -14.95 11.66 -6.71
N LEU A 176 -13.92 11.00 -6.17
CA LEU A 176 -12.81 10.50 -6.98
C LEU A 176 -13.23 9.40 -7.94
N ALA A 177 -14.01 8.41 -7.47
CA ALA A 177 -14.55 7.37 -8.34
C ALA A 177 -15.40 7.96 -9.49
N LYS A 178 -16.19 9.00 -9.20
CA LYS A 178 -16.96 9.70 -10.23
C LYS A 178 -16.06 10.49 -11.19
N ALA A 179 -15.00 11.12 -10.68
CA ALA A 179 -14.02 11.82 -11.50
C ALA A 179 -13.28 10.86 -12.46
N GLU A 180 -13.02 9.63 -12.02
CA GLU A 180 -12.38 8.58 -12.82
C GLU A 180 -13.32 7.96 -13.85
N ALA A 181 -14.62 7.87 -13.54
CA ALA A 181 -15.62 7.26 -14.42
C ALA A 181 -16.11 8.20 -15.54
N THR A 182 -16.03 9.52 -15.38
CA THR A 182 -16.57 10.47 -16.37
C THR A 182 -15.66 10.64 -17.59
N GLY A 183 -16.27 10.67 -18.78
CA GLY A 183 -15.57 11.00 -20.04
C GLY A 183 -15.38 12.51 -20.26
N PHE A 184 -15.96 13.36 -19.39
CA PHE A 184 -15.94 14.81 -19.54
C PHE A 184 -14.80 15.43 -18.70
N PRO A 185 -13.76 16.01 -19.33
CA PRO A 185 -12.60 16.53 -18.61
C PRO A 185 -12.95 17.60 -17.57
N GLN A 186 -13.92 18.48 -17.88
CA GLN A 186 -14.34 19.56 -16.98
C GLN A 186 -15.13 19.04 -15.77
N GLU A 187 -15.88 17.94 -15.93
CA GLU A 187 -16.58 17.31 -14.81
C GLU A 187 -15.59 16.58 -13.89
N ALA A 188 -14.67 15.81 -14.48
CA ALA A 188 -13.59 15.17 -13.73
C ALA A 188 -12.78 16.20 -12.92
N GLU A 189 -12.48 17.35 -13.53
CA GLU A 189 -11.81 18.48 -12.88
C GLU A 189 -12.58 18.98 -11.66
N ALA A 190 -13.87 19.31 -11.82
CA ALA A 190 -14.67 19.84 -10.73
C ALA A 190 -14.82 18.86 -9.56
N LEU A 191 -14.92 17.56 -9.85
CA LEU A 191 -15.04 16.50 -8.86
C LEU A 191 -13.73 16.27 -8.10
N SER A 192 -12.59 16.17 -8.79
CA SER A 192 -11.27 16.02 -8.17
C SER A 192 -10.90 17.24 -7.33
N ALA A 193 -11.12 18.45 -7.85
CA ALA A 193 -10.93 19.69 -7.10
C ALA A 193 -11.77 19.72 -5.81
N LYS A 194 -13.03 19.27 -5.90
CA LYS A 194 -13.91 19.21 -4.73
C LYS A 194 -13.45 18.15 -3.71
N ALA A 195 -12.96 17.00 -4.18
CA ALA A 195 -12.40 15.98 -3.31
C ALA A 195 -11.17 16.51 -2.55
N GLN A 196 -10.23 17.17 -3.25
CA GLN A 196 -9.05 17.79 -2.63
C GLN A 196 -9.42 18.86 -1.59
N GLU A 197 -10.37 19.73 -1.91
CA GLU A 197 -10.85 20.74 -0.97
C GLU A 197 -11.47 20.09 0.28
N LEU A 198 -12.22 18.99 0.13
CA LEU A 198 -12.80 18.28 1.27
C LEU A 198 -11.73 17.56 2.10
N MET A 199 -10.72 16.97 1.46
CA MET A 199 -9.59 16.32 2.15
C MET A 199 -8.81 17.31 3.01
N ALA A 200 -8.42 18.45 2.43
CA ALA A 200 -7.63 19.44 3.14
C ALA A 200 -8.41 20.07 4.31
N ARG A 201 -9.70 20.37 4.13
CA ARG A 201 -10.57 20.79 5.24
C ARG A 201 -10.66 19.72 6.33
N HIS A 202 -10.85 18.46 5.95
CA HIS A 202 -10.93 17.36 6.91
C HIS A 202 -9.64 17.23 7.72
N SER A 203 -8.47 17.26 7.06
CA SER A 203 -7.16 17.25 7.73
C SER A 203 -7.00 18.40 8.73
N ILE A 204 -7.38 19.63 8.34
CA ILE A 204 -7.32 20.81 9.22
C ILE A 204 -8.29 20.69 10.39
N ASP A 205 -9.53 20.26 10.14
CA ASP A 205 -10.55 20.08 11.18
C ASP A 205 -10.08 19.06 12.23
N GLU A 206 -9.53 17.92 11.78
CA GLU A 206 -8.94 16.90 12.66
C GLU A 206 -7.73 17.41 13.43
N ALA A 207 -6.87 18.22 12.78
CA ALA A 207 -5.73 18.84 13.45
C ALA A 207 -6.17 19.79 14.59
N LEU A 208 -7.22 20.59 14.35
CA LEU A 208 -7.79 21.48 15.35
C LEU A 208 -8.50 20.73 16.50
N LEU A 209 -9.19 19.64 16.17
CA LEU A 209 -9.82 18.77 17.17
C LEU A 209 -8.77 18.11 18.07
N ALA A 210 -7.73 17.52 17.48
CA ALA A 210 -6.63 16.89 18.20
C ALA A 210 -5.86 17.88 19.10
N ALA A 211 -5.66 19.11 18.64
CA ALA A 211 -4.99 20.16 19.42
C ALA A 211 -5.79 20.59 20.67
N ARG A 212 -7.11 20.39 20.68
CA ARG A 212 -8.00 20.68 21.82
C ARG A 212 -8.21 19.47 22.74
N ALA A 213 -7.72 18.29 22.35
CA ALA A 213 -7.91 17.07 23.12
C ALA A 213 -7.05 17.07 24.40
N PRO A 214 -7.55 16.51 25.52
CA PRO A 214 -6.79 16.41 26.77
C PRO A 214 -5.50 15.58 26.65
N SER A 215 -5.48 14.64 25.70
CA SER A 215 -4.31 13.88 25.28
C SER A 215 -4.26 13.96 23.76
N PRO A 216 -3.36 14.76 23.16
CA PRO A 216 -3.25 14.84 21.72
C PRO A 216 -2.84 13.48 21.15
N ASP A 217 -3.39 13.15 19.98
CA ASP A 217 -3.00 11.92 19.27
C ASP A 217 -1.53 11.98 18.87
N ALA A 218 -0.92 10.80 18.72
CA ALA A 218 0.44 10.66 18.23
C ALA A 218 0.41 10.25 16.74
N PRO A 219 1.42 10.66 15.93
CA PRO A 219 1.57 10.13 14.59
C PRO A 219 1.71 8.61 14.60
N GLY A 220 1.02 7.96 13.67
CA GLY A 220 1.19 6.56 13.32
C GLY A 220 1.91 6.41 11.99
N ALA A 221 1.78 5.22 11.38
CA ALA A 221 2.32 4.97 10.06
C ALA A 221 1.52 3.88 9.32
N CYS A 222 1.51 3.96 7.99
CA CYS A 222 1.00 2.90 7.12
C CYS A 222 2.02 2.57 6.02
N ARG A 223 1.95 1.36 5.47
CA ARG A 223 2.73 0.98 4.29
C ARG A 223 1.85 1.05 3.06
N ILE A 224 2.34 1.75 2.05
CA ILE A 224 1.69 1.85 0.76
C ILE A 224 2.59 1.19 -0.28
N GLY A 225 2.03 0.18 -0.96
CA GLY A 225 2.70 -0.55 -2.01
C GLY A 225 3.04 0.35 -3.21
N VAL A 226 4.23 0.19 -3.75
CA VAL A 226 4.67 0.87 -4.97
C VAL A 226 5.11 -0.21 -5.96
N GLU A 227 4.22 -0.56 -6.87
CA GLU A 227 4.39 -1.71 -7.73
C GLU A 227 5.25 -1.41 -8.95
N ALA A 228 5.98 -2.42 -9.44
CA ALA A 228 6.65 -2.36 -10.74
C ALA A 228 5.64 -2.22 -11.89
N PRO A 229 6.04 -1.68 -13.06
CA PRO A 229 7.30 -1.00 -13.34
C PRO A 229 7.32 0.46 -12.85
N TYR A 230 8.53 1.07 -12.90
CA TYR A 230 8.77 2.50 -12.60
C TYR A 230 8.58 2.89 -11.13
N GLU A 231 8.94 2.00 -10.22
CA GLU A 231 8.73 2.16 -8.77
C GLU A 231 9.29 3.47 -8.25
N GLN A 232 10.50 3.88 -8.66
CA GLN A 232 11.09 5.13 -8.20
C GLN A 232 10.25 6.37 -8.56
N ALA A 233 9.67 6.43 -9.76
CA ALA A 233 8.82 7.56 -10.15
C ALA A 233 7.49 7.55 -9.39
N LYS A 234 6.93 6.36 -9.15
CA LYS A 234 5.73 6.18 -8.33
C LYS A 234 5.99 6.49 -6.84
N ALA A 235 7.18 6.19 -6.32
CA ALA A 235 7.59 6.53 -4.96
C ALA A 235 7.78 8.05 -4.80
N VAL A 236 8.33 8.74 -5.81
CA VAL A 236 8.41 10.21 -5.83
C VAL A 236 7.01 10.84 -5.85
N LEU A 237 6.06 10.26 -6.58
CA LEU A 237 4.66 10.71 -6.54
C LEU A 237 4.08 10.55 -5.13
N LEU A 238 4.30 9.40 -4.49
CA LEU A 238 3.83 9.15 -3.13
C LEU A 238 4.46 10.11 -2.11
N ASP A 239 5.76 10.37 -2.22
CA ASP A 239 6.47 11.34 -1.37
C ASP A 239 5.91 12.75 -1.53
N ALA A 240 5.64 13.18 -2.77
CA ALA A 240 5.02 14.47 -3.05
C ALA A 240 3.59 14.58 -2.47
N VAL A 241 2.80 13.50 -2.55
CA VAL A 241 1.46 13.43 -1.95
C VAL A 241 1.54 13.46 -0.42
N ALA A 242 2.46 12.71 0.17
CA ALA A 242 2.66 12.68 1.62
C ALA A 242 3.07 14.05 2.16
N ALA A 243 4.07 14.69 1.54
CA ALA A 243 4.58 15.99 1.97
C ALA A 243 3.49 17.08 1.94
N ALA A 244 2.64 17.08 0.91
CA ALA A 244 1.55 18.06 0.80
C ALA A 244 0.39 17.83 1.79
N ASN A 245 0.34 16.65 2.42
CA ASN A 245 -0.67 16.29 3.42
C ASN A 245 -0.01 16.06 4.79
N HIS A 246 1.01 16.85 5.13
CA HIS A 246 1.65 16.87 6.46
C HIS A 246 2.22 15.50 6.92
N CYS A 247 2.56 14.63 5.98
CA CYS A 247 3.14 13.32 6.23
C CYS A 247 4.57 13.24 5.71
N ARG A 248 5.30 12.20 6.13
CA ARG A 248 6.62 11.86 5.59
C ARG A 248 6.63 10.45 5.03
N ALA A 249 7.14 10.28 3.81
CA ALA A 249 7.30 8.98 3.19
C ALA A 249 8.76 8.50 3.25
N VAL A 250 8.98 7.23 3.58
CA VAL A 250 10.28 6.57 3.54
C VAL A 250 10.21 5.40 2.56
N TRP A 251 10.92 5.51 1.44
CA TRP A 251 10.93 4.51 0.38
C TRP A 251 11.84 3.31 0.71
N ASN A 252 11.30 2.10 0.63
CA ASN A 252 12.05 0.86 0.74
C ASN A 252 12.10 0.18 -0.64
N GLU A 253 13.15 0.49 -1.42
CA GLU A 253 13.33 0.00 -2.78
C GLU A 253 13.35 -1.54 -2.89
N PRO A 254 14.10 -2.28 -2.06
CA PRO A 254 14.12 -3.74 -2.13
C PRO A 254 12.75 -4.39 -1.94
N LEU A 255 11.88 -3.79 -1.12
CA LEU A 255 10.59 -4.37 -0.75
C LEU A 255 9.39 -3.77 -1.50
N GLY A 256 9.61 -2.75 -2.34
CA GLY A 256 8.56 -2.19 -3.19
C GLY A 256 7.43 -1.49 -2.44
N PHE A 257 7.72 -0.80 -1.32
CA PHE A 257 6.74 0.05 -0.61
C PHE A 257 7.37 1.28 0.01
N SER A 258 6.55 2.30 0.25
CA SER A 258 6.90 3.39 1.16
C SER A 258 6.19 3.22 2.50
N THR A 259 6.89 3.48 3.60
CA THR A 259 6.24 3.70 4.89
C THR A 259 5.91 5.18 5.00
N VAL A 260 4.63 5.51 5.12
CA VAL A 260 4.16 6.89 5.31
C VAL A 260 3.87 7.09 6.79
N VAL A 261 4.50 8.09 7.39
CA VAL A 261 4.36 8.48 8.78
C VAL A 261 3.54 9.76 8.85
N GLY A 262 2.52 9.78 9.69
CA GLY A 262 1.53 10.84 9.71
C GLY A 262 0.45 10.62 10.75
N PHE A 263 -0.46 11.57 10.88
CA PHE A 263 -1.68 11.37 11.67
C PHE A 263 -2.72 10.61 10.86
N GLU A 264 -3.65 9.94 11.54
CA GLU A 264 -4.55 8.98 10.91
C GLU A 264 -5.33 9.54 9.72
N ALA A 265 -5.97 10.70 9.90
CA ALA A 265 -6.73 11.37 8.85
C ALA A 265 -5.85 11.74 7.64
N ASP A 266 -4.60 12.15 7.89
CA ASP A 266 -3.67 12.52 6.82
C ASP A 266 -3.20 11.27 6.05
N LEU A 267 -2.95 10.17 6.75
CA LEU A 267 -2.56 8.89 6.14
C LEU A 267 -3.66 8.34 5.22
N GLU A 268 -4.93 8.42 5.62
CA GLU A 268 -6.07 8.00 4.79
C GLU A 268 -6.21 8.87 3.53
N VAL A 269 -5.99 10.18 3.66
CA VAL A 269 -5.98 11.11 2.51
C VAL A 269 -4.84 10.76 1.56
N VAL A 270 -3.64 10.49 2.07
CA VAL A 270 -2.47 10.13 1.26
C VAL A 270 -2.70 8.85 0.46
N GLU A 271 -3.19 7.80 1.11
CA GLU A 271 -3.45 6.51 0.46
C GLU A 271 -4.46 6.62 -0.68
N LEU A 272 -5.55 7.33 -0.41
CA LEU A 272 -6.64 7.52 -1.36
C LEU A 272 -6.22 8.42 -2.53
N LEU A 273 -5.53 9.53 -2.25
CA LEU A 273 -5.06 10.46 -3.27
C LEU A 273 -3.97 9.82 -4.15
N TYR A 274 -3.02 9.11 -3.55
CA TYR A 274 -1.98 8.41 -4.27
C TYR A 274 -2.55 7.39 -5.25
N THR A 275 -3.49 6.56 -4.80
CA THR A 275 -4.15 5.55 -5.62
C THR A 275 -4.85 6.18 -6.82
N SER A 276 -5.64 7.24 -6.60
CA SER A 276 -6.33 7.95 -7.69
C SER A 276 -5.35 8.58 -8.68
N LEU A 277 -4.29 9.25 -8.19
CA LEU A 277 -3.27 9.87 -9.06
C LEU A 277 -2.48 8.85 -9.88
N LEU A 278 -2.23 7.64 -9.34
CA LEU A 278 -1.61 6.56 -10.11
C LEU A 278 -2.48 6.07 -11.26
N VAL A 279 -3.79 5.92 -11.02
CA VAL A 279 -4.77 5.56 -12.06
C VAL A 279 -4.79 6.64 -13.15
N GLN A 280 -4.83 7.91 -12.75
CA GLN A 280 -4.80 9.05 -13.67
C GLN A 280 -3.50 9.10 -14.48
N ALA A 281 -2.34 8.95 -13.83
CA ALA A 281 -1.04 8.94 -14.47
C ALA A 281 -0.92 7.81 -15.50
N THR A 282 -1.37 6.60 -15.14
CA THR A 282 -1.32 5.43 -16.03
C THR A 282 -2.24 5.58 -17.23
N THR A 283 -3.44 6.11 -17.03
CA THR A 283 -4.41 6.41 -18.09
C THR A 283 -3.87 7.48 -19.05
N ALA A 284 -3.35 8.58 -18.51
CA ALA A 284 -2.79 9.66 -19.31
C ALA A 284 -1.55 9.22 -20.10
N MET A 285 -0.67 8.43 -19.49
CA MET A 285 0.51 7.85 -20.15
C MET A 285 0.11 6.92 -21.30
N THR A 286 -0.90 6.06 -21.09
CA THR A 286 -1.38 5.13 -22.13
C THR A 286 -1.99 5.89 -23.32
N LYS A 287 -2.72 6.97 -23.05
CA LYS A 287 -3.27 7.87 -24.09
C LYS A 287 -2.15 8.58 -24.87
N ALA A 288 -1.19 9.16 -24.16
CA ALA A 288 -0.01 9.81 -24.73
C ALA A 288 0.77 8.86 -25.65
N GLU A 289 1.03 7.64 -25.20
CA GLU A 289 1.69 6.62 -26.02
C GLU A 289 0.94 6.27 -27.29
N THR A 290 -0.39 6.20 -27.21
CA THR A 290 -1.22 5.87 -28.38
C THR A 290 -1.11 6.97 -29.43
N ALA A 291 -1.09 8.25 -29.00
CA ALA A 291 -0.84 9.38 -29.89
C ALA A 291 0.58 9.36 -30.49
N GLN A 292 1.61 9.05 -29.70
CA GLN A 292 2.98 8.94 -30.20
C GLN A 292 3.16 7.83 -31.25
N ARG A 293 2.48 6.68 -31.06
CA ARG A 293 2.49 5.58 -32.04
C ARG A 293 1.83 5.99 -33.35
N ALA A 294 0.70 6.72 -33.29
CA ALA A 294 0.06 7.27 -34.48
C ALA A 294 0.98 8.24 -35.25
N GLY A 295 1.84 8.97 -34.53
CA GLY A 295 2.89 9.82 -35.09
C GLY A 295 4.20 9.12 -35.47
N GLY A 296 4.23 7.78 -35.49
CA GLY A 296 5.39 6.98 -35.93
C GLY A 296 6.52 6.83 -34.90
N ARG A 297 6.37 7.32 -33.66
CA ARG A 297 7.37 7.12 -32.60
C ARG A 297 7.19 5.76 -31.92
N ARG A 298 8.31 5.08 -31.67
CA ARG A 298 8.32 3.79 -30.97
C ARG A 298 8.20 3.96 -29.46
N ARG A 299 7.52 2.99 -28.85
CA ARG A 299 7.27 2.85 -27.41
C ARG A 299 8.61 2.67 -26.67
N THR A 300 9.10 3.67 -25.92
CA THR A 300 10.36 3.55 -25.15
C THR A 300 10.12 3.47 -23.64
N LYS A 301 11.02 2.76 -22.94
CA LYS A 301 11.08 2.72 -21.47
C LYS A 301 11.42 4.10 -20.90
N THR A 302 12.29 4.83 -21.58
CA THR A 302 12.75 6.19 -21.21
C THR A 302 11.63 7.21 -21.28
N PHE A 303 10.72 7.10 -22.26
CA PHE A 303 9.52 7.92 -22.35
C PHE A 303 8.63 7.76 -21.10
N ARG A 304 8.23 6.52 -20.76
CA ARG A 304 7.37 6.26 -19.58
C ARG A 304 7.99 6.75 -18.28
N GLN A 305 9.28 6.47 -18.11
CA GLN A 305 10.02 6.88 -16.92
C GLN A 305 10.05 8.41 -16.81
N SER A 306 10.36 9.11 -17.90
CA SER A 306 10.39 10.59 -17.90
C SER A 306 8.98 11.19 -17.77
N PHE A 307 7.96 10.52 -18.32
CA PHE A 307 6.56 10.91 -18.18
C PHE A 307 6.11 10.84 -16.73
N LEU A 308 6.29 9.70 -16.06
CA LEU A 308 5.89 9.52 -14.66
C LEU A 308 6.69 10.44 -13.73
N ALA A 309 7.98 10.64 -14.01
CA ALA A 309 8.82 11.57 -13.27
C ALA A 309 8.29 13.01 -13.34
N ALA A 310 7.99 13.50 -14.55
CA ALA A 310 7.47 14.84 -14.76
C ALA A 310 6.07 15.00 -14.18
N TYR A 311 5.23 13.97 -14.30
CA TYR A 311 3.90 13.95 -13.71
C TYR A 311 3.99 14.08 -12.18
N ALA A 312 4.81 13.26 -11.54
CA ALA A 312 5.03 13.30 -10.10
C ALA A 312 5.55 14.66 -9.61
N HIS A 313 6.59 15.19 -10.27
CA HIS A 313 7.16 16.49 -9.93
C HIS A 313 6.12 17.61 -10.04
N ARG A 314 5.36 17.64 -11.14
CA ARG A 314 4.37 18.68 -11.39
C ARG A 314 3.18 18.60 -10.43
N ILE A 315 2.70 17.40 -10.12
CA ILE A 315 1.65 17.21 -9.11
C ILE A 315 2.13 17.67 -7.73
N GLY A 316 3.37 17.34 -7.35
CA GLY A 316 3.96 17.82 -6.10
C GLY A 316 3.99 19.35 -5.98
N THR A 317 4.45 20.05 -7.01
CA THR A 317 4.42 21.52 -7.03
C THR A 317 3.01 22.08 -6.83
N ARG A 318 2.01 21.45 -7.45
CA ARG A 318 0.62 21.90 -7.36
C ARG A 318 -0.01 21.62 -6.01
N LEU A 319 0.23 20.44 -5.46
CA LEU A 319 -0.26 20.07 -4.12
C LEU A 319 0.34 20.98 -3.06
N ALA A 320 1.64 21.28 -3.14
CA ALA A 320 2.29 22.22 -2.23
C ALA A 320 1.64 23.63 -2.30
N ALA A 321 1.45 24.18 -3.50
CA ALA A 321 0.79 25.48 -3.66
C ALA A 321 -0.67 25.49 -3.16
N ALA A 322 -1.39 24.39 -3.36
CA ALA A 322 -2.76 24.23 -2.87
C ALA A 322 -2.84 24.09 -1.34
N ALA A 323 -1.84 23.46 -0.72
CA ALA A 323 -1.72 23.37 0.73
C ALA A 323 -1.45 24.76 1.32
N GLU A 324 -0.50 25.52 0.78
CA GLU A 324 -0.16 26.88 1.25
C GLU A 324 -1.36 27.84 1.23
N THR A 325 -2.22 27.75 0.21
CA THR A 325 -3.39 28.64 0.07
C THR A 325 -4.46 28.40 1.15
N GLN A 326 -4.47 27.23 1.77
CA GLN A 326 -5.49 26.83 2.76
C GLN A 326 -5.07 27.09 4.20
N VAL A 327 -3.80 27.44 4.42
CA VAL A 327 -3.25 27.71 5.75
C VAL A 327 -3.48 29.18 6.10
N THR A 328 -4.25 29.42 7.16
CA THR A 328 -4.41 30.73 7.79
C THR A 328 -3.43 30.88 8.96
N ASP A 329 -3.12 32.12 9.35
CA ASP A 329 -2.10 32.42 10.38
C ASP A 329 -2.38 31.73 11.73
N ASP A 330 -3.65 31.51 12.06
CA ASP A 330 -4.10 30.82 13.28
C ASP A 330 -3.84 29.30 13.26
N LEU A 331 -3.67 28.70 12.07
CA LEU A 331 -3.38 27.26 11.91
C LEU A 331 -1.88 26.94 11.98
N LEU A 332 -1.01 27.93 11.70
CA LEU A 332 0.44 27.73 11.64
C LEU A 332 1.04 27.05 12.89
N PRO A 333 0.67 27.41 14.13
CA PRO A 333 1.23 26.75 15.31
C PRO A 333 0.83 25.28 15.41
N VAL A 334 -0.40 24.94 15.04
CA VAL A 334 -0.91 23.57 15.07
C VAL A 334 -0.17 22.72 14.04
N LEU A 335 -0.06 23.21 12.80
CA LEU A 335 0.62 22.50 11.72
C LEU A 335 2.12 22.33 12.02
N ALA A 336 2.79 23.35 12.55
CA ALA A 336 4.19 23.25 12.96
C ALA A 336 4.39 22.20 14.07
N SER A 337 3.50 22.15 15.07
CA SER A 337 3.58 21.14 16.13
C SER A 337 3.42 19.72 15.59
N ARG A 338 2.53 19.52 14.61
CA ARG A 338 2.32 18.23 13.94
C ARG A 338 3.52 17.83 13.11
N GLU A 339 4.09 18.76 12.34
CA GLU A 339 5.29 18.51 11.55
C GLU A 339 6.47 18.07 12.42
N VAL A 340 6.68 18.71 13.58
CA VAL A 340 7.69 18.30 14.57
C VAL A 340 7.40 16.89 15.09
N ALA A 341 6.15 16.59 15.43
CA ALA A 341 5.76 15.26 15.91
C ALA A 341 5.99 14.16 14.86
N VAL A 342 5.59 14.41 13.61
CA VAL A 342 5.76 13.48 12.48
C VAL A 342 7.25 13.27 12.17
N THR A 343 8.04 14.34 12.16
CA THR A 343 9.49 14.27 11.94
C THR A 343 10.16 13.45 13.03
N ALA A 344 9.88 13.77 14.31
CA ALA A 344 10.43 13.02 15.43
C ALA A 344 10.01 11.55 15.42
N HIS A 345 8.78 11.22 14.98
CA HIS A 345 8.33 9.84 14.84
C HIS A 345 9.06 9.12 13.71
N THR A 346 9.23 9.78 12.56
CA THR A 346 9.94 9.23 11.40
C THR A 346 11.40 8.93 11.74
N ASP A 347 12.09 9.85 12.41
CA ASP A 347 13.51 9.69 12.77
C ASP A 347 13.72 8.58 13.81
N ARG A 348 12.73 8.32 14.68
CA ARG A 348 12.76 7.16 15.59
C ARG A 348 12.60 5.84 14.85
N MET A 349 11.65 5.75 13.92
CA MET A 349 11.42 4.53 13.14
C MET A 349 12.55 4.25 12.14
N PHE A 350 13.12 5.31 11.57
CA PHE A 350 14.11 5.23 10.50
C PHE A 350 15.34 6.09 10.83
N PRO A 351 16.16 5.68 11.80
CA PRO A 351 17.35 6.45 12.22
C PRO A 351 18.41 6.56 11.12
N GLN A 352 18.36 5.65 10.15
CA GLN A 352 19.26 5.61 9.00
C GLN A 352 18.44 5.72 7.72
N THR A 353 18.42 6.91 7.12
CA THR A 353 17.83 7.15 5.80
C THR A 353 18.84 7.80 4.88
N THR A 354 18.73 7.51 3.59
CA THR A 354 19.56 8.13 2.55
C THR A 354 18.66 8.77 1.51
N THR A 355 19.05 9.93 1.01
CA THR A 355 18.36 10.55 -0.14
C THR A 355 18.85 9.92 -1.44
N SER A 356 17.93 9.46 -2.27
CA SER A 356 18.24 9.00 -3.63
C SER A 356 17.69 9.99 -4.65
N ARG A 357 18.42 10.16 -5.77
CA ARG A 357 17.94 10.95 -6.90
C ARG A 357 17.35 10.02 -7.95
N LEU A 358 16.22 10.43 -8.50
CA LEU A 358 15.60 9.73 -9.62
C LEU A 358 16.57 9.73 -10.83
N ARG A 359 16.91 8.53 -11.32
CA ARG A 359 17.78 8.35 -12.49
C ARG A 359 16.94 8.07 -13.74
N GLY A 360 17.56 8.11 -14.92
CA GLY A 360 16.94 7.65 -16.17
C GLY A 360 15.82 8.55 -16.73
N VAL A 361 15.77 9.81 -16.28
CA VAL A 361 14.88 10.85 -16.84
C VAL A 361 15.67 11.61 -17.90
N SER A 362 15.47 11.24 -19.16
CA SER A 362 16.22 11.82 -20.28
C SER A 362 15.37 12.06 -21.53
N ASP A 363 14.09 11.68 -21.52
CA ASP A 363 13.20 11.82 -22.66
C ASP A 363 12.40 13.13 -22.55
N ALA A 364 12.72 14.10 -23.40
CA ALA A 364 12.12 15.44 -23.36
C ALA A 364 10.62 15.43 -23.71
N ALA A 365 10.19 14.55 -24.62
CA ALA A 365 8.78 14.40 -24.98
C ALA A 365 8.01 13.77 -23.81
N GLY A 366 8.56 12.72 -23.20
CA GLY A 366 8.04 12.12 -21.97
C GLY A 366 7.88 13.13 -20.87
N TRP A 367 8.91 13.94 -20.61
CA TRP A 367 8.86 14.99 -19.61
C TRP A 367 7.75 16.00 -19.89
N THR A 368 7.68 16.52 -21.12
CA THR A 368 6.69 17.53 -21.50
C THR A 368 5.26 16.99 -21.41
N GLU A 369 5.00 15.81 -21.97
CA GLU A 369 3.67 15.20 -21.96
C GLU A 369 3.24 14.79 -20.56
N GLY A 370 4.18 14.34 -19.72
CA GLY A 370 3.95 14.02 -18.32
C GLY A 370 3.59 15.24 -17.49
N ALA A 371 4.33 16.34 -17.65
CA ALA A 371 4.02 17.61 -16.99
C ALA A 371 2.65 18.15 -17.44
N GLN A 372 2.35 18.12 -18.73
CA GLN A 372 1.03 18.53 -19.23
C GLN A 372 -0.09 17.59 -18.77
N ALA A 373 0.18 16.29 -18.62
CA ALA A 373 -0.77 15.35 -18.05
C ALA A 373 -1.05 15.68 -16.59
N ALA A 374 -0.03 16.06 -15.82
CA ALA A 374 -0.20 16.57 -14.46
C ALA A 374 -0.90 17.93 -14.41
N ASP A 375 -0.73 18.80 -15.40
CA ASP A 375 -1.52 20.03 -15.51
C ASP A 375 -3.01 19.74 -15.74
N ARG A 376 -3.32 18.68 -16.48
CA ARG A 376 -4.70 18.21 -16.70
C ARG A 376 -5.25 17.38 -15.54
N ALA A 377 -4.41 16.64 -14.83
CA ALA A 377 -4.75 15.91 -13.62
C ALA A 377 -4.81 16.91 -12.47
N GLN A 378 -5.96 17.56 -12.31
CA GLN A 378 -5.99 18.79 -11.53
C GLN A 378 -6.10 18.59 -10.02
N VAL A 379 -5.19 19.31 -9.36
CA VAL A 379 -5.19 19.69 -7.94
C VAL A 379 -5.35 21.21 -7.93
N GLY A 380 -6.49 21.73 -7.46
CA GLY A 380 -6.70 23.18 -7.36
C GLY A 380 -8.08 23.55 -6.83
N ALA A 381 -8.11 24.39 -5.79
CA ALA A 381 -9.34 25.04 -5.33
C ALA A 381 -9.70 26.19 -6.28
N ARG A 382 -10.96 26.27 -6.72
CA ARG A 382 -11.47 27.45 -7.43
C ARG A 382 -11.57 28.64 -6.46
N PRO A 383 -11.27 29.88 -6.90
CA PRO A 383 -11.72 31.06 -6.18
C PRO A 383 -13.24 30.99 -6.04
N ARG A 384 -13.76 31.27 -4.84
CA ARG A 384 -15.20 31.50 -4.68
C ARG A 384 -15.57 32.65 -5.61
N LEU A 385 -16.46 32.38 -6.57
CA LEU A 385 -17.08 33.47 -7.33
C LEU A 385 -17.86 34.34 -6.32
N PRO A 386 -17.83 35.67 -6.48
CA PRO A 386 -18.41 36.62 -5.54
C PRO A 386 -19.91 36.44 -5.32
#